data_AF-A0A510KUS5-F1
#
_entry.id   AF-A0A510KUS5-F1
#
_cell.length_a   1.000
_cell.length_b   1.000
_cell.length_c   1.000
_cell.angle_alpha   90.00
_cell.angle_beta   90.00
_cell.angle_gamma   90.00
#
_symmetry.space_group_name_H-M   'P 1'
#
loop_
_entity.id
_entity.type
_entity.pdbx_description
1 polymer ?
#
loop_
_entity_poly.entity_id
_entity_poly.type
_entity_poly.pdbx_seq_one_letter_code
_entity_poly.pdbx_strand_id
1 'polypeptide(L)'
;MIFLDKAILYLTQNIEKPREVIEEELEFVIKQCILNYFVNEKKIDINELSDLNVTLVIDFEDDDKNNKTKMIVEEYLFEINHKNMPLVRTFRLGTDNDHYVRSDLKELENEIDMFENGIGISKKNS
;
A
#
# COMPACT_ATOMS: atom_id res chain seq x y z
N MET A 1 -8.56 -6.32 7.26
CA MET A 1 -7.49 -5.42 6.78
C MET A 1 -6.40 -6.30 6.22
N ILE A 2 -6.18 -6.15 4.93
CA ILE A 2 -5.27 -6.89 4.07
C ILE A 2 -3.82 -6.49 4.37
N PHE A 3 -3.50 -5.19 4.36
CA PHE A 3 -2.13 -4.70 4.50
C PHE A 3 -1.95 -3.51 5.46
N LEU A 4 -2.97 -2.70 5.68
CA LEU A 4 -2.85 -1.41 6.34
C LEU A 4 -2.40 -1.55 7.81
N ASP A 5 -2.83 -2.58 8.54
CA ASP A 5 -2.35 -2.85 9.91
C ASP A 5 -0.85 -3.14 9.94
N LYS A 6 -0.36 -3.91 8.95
CA LYS A 6 1.06 -4.24 8.85
C LYS A 6 1.89 -3.06 8.37
N ALA A 7 1.35 -2.24 7.47
CA ALA A 7 1.96 -0.99 7.05
C ALA A 7 2.13 -0.03 8.25
N ILE A 8 1.07 0.16 9.05
CA ILE A 8 1.11 1.01 10.26
C ILE A 8 2.14 0.47 11.26
N LEU A 9 2.13 -0.84 11.51
CA LEU A 9 3.08 -1.46 12.43
C LEU A 9 4.53 -1.27 11.96
N TYR A 10 4.77 -1.53 10.67
CA TYR A 10 6.07 -1.35 10.04
C TYR A 10 6.56 0.09 10.20
N LEU A 11 5.73 1.07 9.82
CA LEU A 11 6.07 2.49 9.91
C LEU A 11 6.36 2.91 11.35
N THR A 12 5.54 2.47 12.31
CA THR A 12 5.74 2.78 13.75
C THR A 12 7.11 2.31 14.27
N GLN A 13 7.67 1.24 13.70
CA GLN A 13 8.94 0.66 14.11
C GLN A 13 10.13 1.23 13.33
N ASN A 14 9.91 1.77 12.13
CA ASN A 14 10.96 2.05 11.16
C ASN A 14 10.95 3.48 10.62
N ILE A 15 10.11 4.39 11.14
CA ILE A 15 9.97 5.78 10.65
C ILE A 15 11.28 6.58 10.63
N GLU A 16 12.27 6.19 11.44
CA GLU A 16 13.59 6.84 11.51
C GLU A 16 14.55 6.38 10.41
N LYS A 17 14.19 5.36 9.62
CA LYS A 17 15.00 4.89 8.49
C LYS A 17 15.01 5.90 7.34
N PRO A 18 16.01 5.84 6.44
CA PRO A 18 15.96 6.60 5.20
C PRO A 18 14.69 6.29 4.41
N ARG A 19 14.11 7.32 3.79
CA ARG A 19 12.84 7.23 3.07
C ARG A 19 12.81 6.15 2.01
N GLU A 20 13.85 6.07 1.18
CA GLU A 20 13.97 5.06 0.12
C GLU A 20 13.91 3.63 0.69
N VAL A 21 14.49 3.41 1.87
CA VAL A 21 14.43 2.11 2.56
C VAL A 21 13.01 1.83 3.07
N ILE A 22 12.31 2.84 3.57
CA ILE A 22 10.91 2.72 4.00
C ILE A 22 10.03 2.38 2.79
N GLU A 23 10.20 3.05 1.66
CA GLU A 23 9.44 2.80 0.42
C GLU A 23 9.62 1.35 -0.03
N GLU A 24 10.85 0.88 -0.20
CA GLU A 24 11.16 -0.48 -0.65
C GLU A 24 10.61 -1.56 0.30
N GLU A 25 10.83 -1.40 1.61
CA GLU A 25 10.37 -2.37 2.61
C GLU A 25 8.84 -2.34 2.76
N LEU A 26 8.21 -1.16 2.66
CA LEU A 26 6.75 -1.03 2.72
C LEU A 26 6.08 -1.63 1.47
N GLU A 27 6.62 -1.37 0.28
CA GLU A 27 6.20 -2.05 -0.95
C GLU A 27 6.25 -3.57 -0.79
N PHE A 28 7.34 -4.09 -0.23
CA PHE A 28 7.49 -5.52 0.02
C PHE A 28 6.42 -6.04 1.00
N VAL A 29 6.20 -5.37 2.13
CA VAL A 29 5.17 -5.73 3.11
C VAL A 29 3.78 -5.77 2.47
N ILE A 30 3.44 -4.74 1.70
CA ILE A 30 2.14 -4.62 1.04
C ILE A 30 1.97 -5.69 -0.03
N LYS A 31 2.99 -5.93 -0.89
CA LYS A 31 3.00 -7.03 -1.87
C LYS A 31 2.71 -8.37 -1.20
N GLN A 32 3.42 -8.69 -0.12
CA GLN A 32 3.21 -9.95 0.61
C GLN A 32 1.81 -10.08 1.21
N CYS A 33 1.25 -8.98 1.72
CA CYS A 33 -0.12 -8.94 2.22
C CYS A 33 -1.16 -9.19 1.12
N ILE A 34 -1.05 -8.47 -0.01
CA ILE A 34 -1.96 -8.61 -1.15
C ILE A 34 -1.85 -10.02 -1.75
N LEU A 35 -0.64 -10.57 -1.88
CA LEU A 35 -0.43 -11.94 -2.34
C LEU A 35 -1.15 -12.95 -1.44
N ASN A 36 -1.00 -12.81 -0.12
CA ASN A 36 -1.68 -13.68 0.85
C ASN A 36 -3.20 -13.55 0.75
N TYR A 37 -3.73 -12.35 0.54
CA TYR A 37 -5.16 -12.13 0.31
C TYR A 37 -5.65 -12.90 -0.92
N PHE A 38 -4.97 -12.76 -2.06
CA PHE A 38 -5.38 -13.45 -3.28
C PHE A 38 -5.29 -14.98 -3.17
N VAL A 39 -4.19 -15.51 -2.62
CA VAL A 39 -3.98 -16.95 -2.51
C VAL A 39 -4.89 -17.57 -1.45
N ASN A 40 -4.95 -16.98 -0.25
CA ASN A 40 -5.61 -17.62 0.88
C ASN A 40 -7.10 -17.29 0.95
N GLU A 41 -7.51 -16.08 0.61
CA GLU A 41 -8.90 -15.64 0.74
C GLU A 41 -9.65 -15.77 -0.59
N LYS A 42 -9.07 -15.27 -1.70
CA LYS A 42 -9.68 -15.40 -3.04
C LYS A 42 -9.44 -16.76 -3.70
N LYS A 43 -8.62 -17.62 -3.08
CA LYS A 43 -8.29 -18.97 -3.58
C LYS A 43 -7.72 -18.96 -5.01
N ILE A 44 -6.99 -17.90 -5.36
CA ILE A 44 -6.27 -17.81 -6.63
C ILE A 44 -5.00 -18.66 -6.55
N ASP A 45 -4.75 -19.47 -7.57
CA ASP A 45 -3.46 -20.17 -7.68
C ASP A 45 -2.35 -19.14 -7.93
N ILE A 46 -1.32 -19.17 -7.09
CA ILE A 46 -0.17 -18.27 -7.18
C ILE A 46 0.50 -18.32 -8.55
N ASN A 47 0.48 -19.47 -9.23
CA ASN A 47 1.06 -19.64 -10.56
C ASN A 47 0.24 -18.96 -11.66
N GLU A 48 -0.99 -18.55 -11.35
CA GLU A 48 -1.87 -17.83 -12.28
C GLU A 48 -1.81 -16.30 -12.10
N LEU A 49 -1.16 -15.81 -11.03
CA LEU A 49 -0.85 -14.40 -10.87
C LEU A 49 0.33 -14.04 -11.76
N SER A 50 0.09 -13.22 -12.79
CA SER A 50 1.13 -12.86 -13.77
C SER A 50 1.94 -11.65 -13.35
N ASP A 51 1.30 -10.68 -12.67
CA ASP A 51 1.93 -9.44 -12.22
C ASP A 51 1.43 -9.09 -10.82
N LEU A 52 2.34 -8.73 -9.93
CA LEU A 52 2.07 -8.22 -8.59
C LEU A 52 3.02 -7.05 -8.30
N ASN A 53 2.70 -5.91 -8.90
CA ASN A 53 3.49 -4.69 -8.77
C ASN A 53 2.83 -3.77 -7.73
N VAL A 54 3.67 -3.31 -6.80
CA VAL A 54 3.36 -2.20 -5.90
C VAL A 54 4.56 -1.28 -5.94
N THR A 55 4.35 0.00 -6.20
CA THR A 55 5.38 1.03 -6.16
C THR A 55 4.89 2.20 -5.35
N LEU A 56 5.75 2.79 -4.53
CA LEU A 56 5.41 3.89 -3.63
C LEU A 56 6.45 5.00 -3.69
N VAL A 57 5.98 6.24 -3.76
CA VAL A 57 6.76 7.44 -3.42
C VAL A 57 6.04 8.11 -2.28
N ILE A 58 6.73 8.31 -1.17
CA ILE A 58 6.15 8.88 0.05
C ILE A 58 6.86 10.17 0.46
N ASP A 59 6.24 10.90 1.37
CA ASP A 59 6.87 11.94 2.16
C ASP A 59 6.36 11.89 3.60
N PHE A 60 6.97 12.67 4.49
CA PHE A 60 6.56 12.78 5.89
C PHE A 60 6.32 14.22 6.29
N GLU A 61 5.14 14.48 6.83
CA GLU A 61 4.77 15.76 7.41
C GLU A 61 4.66 15.65 8.92
N ASP A 62 5.22 16.61 9.64
CA ASP A 62 5.03 16.71 11.08
C ASP A 62 3.71 17.37 11.44
N ASP A 63 2.85 16.63 12.15
CA ASP A 63 1.62 17.13 12.74
C ASP A 63 1.85 17.36 14.24
N ASP A 64 2.51 18.48 14.54
CA ASP A 64 2.84 18.87 15.92
C ASP A 64 1.61 19.13 16.78
N LYS A 65 0.46 19.48 16.18
CA LYS A 65 -0.79 19.68 16.92
C LYS A 65 -1.33 18.39 17.52
N ASN A 66 -1.11 17.27 16.82
CA ASN A 66 -1.60 15.96 17.24
C ASN A 66 -0.48 15.02 17.75
N ASN A 67 0.75 15.52 17.87
CA ASN A 67 1.94 14.72 18.22
C ASN A 67 2.11 13.49 17.32
N LYS A 68 1.94 13.69 16.01
CA LYS A 68 2.04 12.65 14.99
C LYS A 68 3.02 13.06 13.90
N THR A 69 3.63 12.06 13.27
CA THR A 69 4.25 12.21 11.96
C THR A 69 3.33 11.53 10.97
N LYS A 70 2.87 12.28 9.97
CA LYS A 70 1.95 11.79 8.94
C LYS A 70 2.76 11.39 7.71
N MET A 71 2.66 10.12 7.33
CA MET A 71 3.13 9.66 6.03
C MET A 71 2.14 10.12 4.96
N ILE A 72 2.65 10.83 3.97
CA ILE A 72 1.93 11.22 2.76
C ILE A 72 2.34 10.28 1.65
N VAL A 73 1.38 9.74 0.91
CA VAL A 73 1.66 9.04 -0.35
C VAL A 73 1.65 10.12 -1.43
N GLU A 74 2.76 10.31 -2.14
CA GLU A 74 2.87 11.25 -3.26
C GLU A 74 2.48 10.56 -4.56
N GLU A 75 3.07 9.40 -4.80
CA GLU A 75 2.79 8.56 -5.97
C GLU A 75 2.63 7.10 -5.55
N TYR A 76 1.80 6.38 -6.30
CA TYR A 76 1.65 4.95 -6.10
C TYR A 76 1.25 4.24 -7.38
N LEU A 77 1.57 2.95 -7.46
CA LEU A 77 1.06 2.01 -8.44
C LEU A 77 0.69 0.71 -7.73
N PHE A 78 -0.53 0.23 -7.93
CA PHE A 78 -0.96 -1.13 -7.62
C PHE A 78 -1.42 -1.77 -8.91
N GLU A 79 -0.69 -2.77 -9.38
CA GLU A 79 -1.04 -3.54 -10.57
C GLU A 79 -0.96 -5.03 -10.24
N ILE A 80 -2.14 -5.67 -10.22
CA ILE A 80 -2.28 -7.10 -10.01
C ILE A 80 -3.04 -7.71 -11.18
N ASN A 81 -2.43 -8.71 -11.82
CA ASN A 81 -2.99 -9.42 -12.97
C ASN A 81 -3.17 -10.91 -12.67
N HIS A 82 -4.25 -11.48 -13.18
CA HIS A 82 -4.55 -12.92 -13.13
C HIS A 82 -4.86 -13.42 -14.53
N LYS A 83 -4.07 -14.37 -15.04
CA LYS A 83 -4.18 -14.87 -16.43
C LYS A 83 -4.18 -13.75 -17.48
N ASN A 84 -3.32 -12.74 -17.31
CA ASN A 84 -3.22 -11.55 -18.16
C ASN A 84 -4.47 -10.65 -18.18
N MET A 85 -5.39 -10.84 -17.22
CA MET A 85 -6.52 -9.94 -16.99
C MET A 85 -6.25 -9.11 -15.74
N PRO A 86 -6.45 -7.78 -15.79
CA PRO A 86 -6.29 -6.96 -14.60
C PRO A 86 -7.33 -7.35 -13.55
N LEU A 87 -6.84 -7.54 -12.33
CA LEU A 87 -7.65 -7.62 -11.12
C LEU A 87 -7.74 -6.25 -10.45
N VAL A 88 -6.59 -5.59 -10.35
CA VAL A 88 -6.43 -4.26 -9.80
C VAL A 88 -5.41 -3.52 -10.66
N ARG A 89 -5.75 -2.31 -11.08
CA ARG A 89 -4.85 -1.36 -11.69
C ARG A 89 -5.26 0.02 -11.20
N THR A 90 -4.64 0.48 -10.13
CA THR A 90 -4.88 1.83 -9.59
C THR A 90 -3.55 2.51 -9.39
N PHE A 91 -3.40 3.74 -9.89
CA PHE A 91 -2.17 4.48 -9.75
C PHE A 91 -2.40 5.99 -9.76
N ARG A 92 -1.45 6.70 -9.13
CA ARG A 92 -1.24 8.13 -9.28
C ARG A 92 0.26 8.36 -9.47
N LEU A 93 0.67 8.78 -10.66
CA LEU A 93 2.05 9.06 -11.04
C LEU A 93 2.10 10.46 -11.66
N GLY A 94 2.61 11.45 -10.93
CA GLY A 94 2.51 12.86 -11.29
C GLY A 94 1.05 13.30 -11.52
N THR A 95 0.75 13.72 -12.75
CA THR A 95 -0.62 14.11 -13.16
C THR A 95 -1.46 12.96 -13.70
N ASP A 96 -0.84 11.81 -13.96
CA ASP A 96 -1.51 10.64 -14.53
C ASP A 96 -2.15 9.82 -13.42
N ASN A 97 -3.39 9.43 -13.64
CA ASN A 97 -4.11 8.51 -12.77
C ASN A 97 -4.96 7.55 -13.61
N ASP A 98 -5.10 6.33 -13.11
CA ASP A 98 -6.03 5.33 -13.62
C ASP A 98 -6.57 4.56 -12.43
N HIS A 99 -7.80 4.07 -12.55
CA HIS A 99 -8.45 3.33 -11.51
C HIS A 99 -9.35 2.25 -12.10
N TYR A 100 -8.93 1.01 -11.89
CA TYR A 100 -9.70 -0.18 -12.18
C TYR A 100 -9.52 -1.18 -11.05
N VAL A 101 -10.63 -1.61 -10.46
CA VAL A 101 -10.68 -2.72 -9.52
C VAL A 101 -11.83 -3.63 -9.92
N ARG A 102 -11.55 -4.94 -10.01
CA ARG A 102 -12.58 -5.95 -10.25
C ARG A 102 -13.62 -5.91 -9.12
N SER A 103 -14.90 -6.01 -9.48
CA SER A 103 -16.03 -5.75 -8.57
C SER A 103 -16.09 -6.59 -7.29
N ASP A 104 -15.43 -7.75 -7.26
CA ASP A 104 -15.34 -8.65 -6.10
C ASP A 104 -14.15 -8.34 -5.17
N LEU A 105 -13.38 -7.28 -5.45
CA LEU A 105 -12.19 -6.85 -4.70
C LEU A 105 -12.39 -5.50 -3.99
N LYS A 106 -13.63 -5.10 -3.73
CA LYS A 106 -13.96 -3.83 -3.04
C LYS A 106 -13.29 -3.63 -1.69
N GLU A 107 -12.99 -4.72 -0.97
CA GLU A 107 -12.26 -4.62 0.29
C GLU A 107 -10.83 -4.12 0.08
N LEU A 108 -10.15 -4.61 -0.96
CA LEU A 108 -8.81 -4.16 -1.32
C LEU A 108 -8.82 -2.74 -1.88
N GLU A 109 -9.82 -2.40 -2.70
CA GLU A 109 -10.08 -1.03 -3.16
C GLU A 109 -10.18 -0.06 -1.98
N ASN A 110 -11.10 -0.31 -1.03
CA ASN A 110 -11.28 0.52 0.14
C ASN A 110 -9.99 0.70 0.96
N GLU A 111 -9.17 -0.35 1.06
CA GLU A 111 -7.94 -0.29 1.83
C GLU A 111 -6.83 0.49 1.12
N ILE A 112 -6.76 0.42 -0.21
CA ILE A 112 -5.90 1.29 -1.02
C ILE A 112 -6.37 2.75 -0.88
N ASP A 113 -7.67 3.01 -0.95
CA ASP A 113 -8.26 4.34 -0.76
C ASP A 113 -7.93 4.91 0.63
N MET A 114 -7.98 4.08 1.68
CA MET A 114 -7.57 4.50 3.02
C MET A 114 -6.08 4.80 3.10
N PHE A 115 -5.25 4.00 2.41
CA PHE A 115 -3.80 4.16 2.40
C PHE A 115 -3.36 5.43 1.67
N GLU A 116 -3.96 5.77 0.52
CA GLU A 116 -3.62 6.98 -0.25
C GLU A 116 -3.92 8.28 0.51
N ASN A 117 -4.87 8.27 1.44
CA ASN A 117 -5.20 9.42 2.28
C ASN A 117 -4.11 9.71 3.35
N GLY A 118 -3.10 8.84 3.44
CA GLY A 118 -1.95 8.95 4.32
C GLY A 118 -2.16 8.27 5.67
N ILE A 119 -1.05 7.98 6.35
CA ILE A 119 -1.03 7.27 7.64
C ILE A 119 -0.46 8.19 8.72
N GLY A 120 -1.24 8.44 9.77
CA GLY A 120 -0.74 9.14 10.96
C GLY A 120 -0.05 8.19 11.93
N ILE A 121 1.23 8.41 12.22
CA ILE A 121 2.04 7.63 13.13
C ILE A 121 2.28 8.46 14.39
N SER A 122 1.93 7.94 15.57
CA SER A 122 2.19 8.64 16.82
C SER A 122 3.69 8.79 17.04
N LYS A 123 4.15 10.00 17.34
CA LYS A 123 5.54 10.21 17.79
C LYS A 123 5.69 9.46 19.11
N LYS A 124 6.73 8.61 19.24
CA LYS A 124 7.04 8.02 20.54
C LYS A 124 7.30 9.18 21.50
N ASN A 125 6.60 9.22 22.63
CA ASN A 125 6.92 10.17 23.69
C ASN A 125 8.40 9.95 24.05
N SER A 126 9.24 10.94 23.74
CA SER A 126 10.63 10.98 24.16
C SER A 126 10.73 11.10 25.67
#